data_AF-A0A0P1LAP4-F1
#
_entry.id   AF-A0A0P1LAP4-F1
#
_cell.length_a   1.000
_cell.length_b   1.000
_cell.length_c   1.000
_cell.angle_alpha   90.00
_cell.angle_beta   90.00
_cell.angle_gamma   90.00
#
_symmetry.space_group_name_H-M   'P 1'
#
loop_
_entity.id
_entity.type
_entity.pdbx_description
1 polymer ?
#
loop_
_entity_poly.entity_id
_entity_poly.type
_entity_poly.pdbx_seq_one_letter_code
_entity_poly.pdbx_strand_id
1 'polypeptide(L)'
;MDMERENIQTQEQEETKPRLIAGRQPVIEALKSQSVMIEKIYLLHGIRGSQIDKIRNLARKKGVPFVELNKQRFRELASDIATQGVIAVISEAKYISVDDILNVSKEKNELPFILILDEIVDPQNFGALVRTAECAGVHGIITTKHHTAIINSTVARTSAGAVAHVGIAKVTNLAQTLDELKEKGIWIVGADANASRLYYEIDYTVPVAIVIGNEGRGLRFLTKQKCDFLVKIPMYGKVESLNASVAGALIMYEVVRARELKKKKIVNPYLTVNEPLLMSSSTFTQPSEPLAPQPETNQDVEQTEDRKEKSKKKTTKSKK
;
A
#
# COMPACT_ATOMS: atom_id res chain seq x y z
N MET A 1 -41.27 -26.45 5.93
CA MET A 1 -40.16 -27.15 5.24
C MET A 1 -39.93 -26.69 3.80
N ASP A 2 -40.86 -25.92 3.21
CA ASP A 2 -40.67 -25.38 1.85
C ASP A 2 -40.11 -23.94 1.79
N MET A 3 -40.15 -23.16 2.89
CA MET A 3 -39.54 -21.82 2.94
C MET A 3 -38.01 -21.80 3.11
N GLU A 4 -37.38 -22.88 3.58
CA GLU A 4 -35.91 -22.94 3.71
C GLU A 4 -35.21 -23.37 2.41
N ARG A 5 -35.96 -23.91 1.43
CA ARG A 5 -35.43 -24.33 0.13
C ARG A 5 -35.39 -23.21 -0.90
N GLU A 6 -36.25 -22.19 -0.75
CA GLU A 6 -36.23 -21.01 -1.61
C GLU A 6 -35.06 -20.06 -1.27
N ASN A 7 -34.58 -20.02 -0.02
CA ASN A 7 -33.50 -19.12 0.38
C ASN A 7 -32.08 -19.61 -0.02
N ILE A 8 -31.95 -20.86 -0.46
CA ILE A 8 -30.68 -21.45 -0.94
C ILE A 8 -30.50 -21.20 -2.45
N GLN A 9 -31.58 -20.94 -3.19
CA GLN A 9 -31.53 -20.70 -4.65
C GLN A 9 -31.32 -19.23 -5.03
N THR A 10 -31.47 -18.28 -4.10
CA THR A 10 -31.36 -16.84 -4.40
C THR A 10 -29.93 -16.29 -4.34
N GLN A 11 -28.91 -17.12 -4.04
CA GLN A 11 -27.51 -16.68 -3.95
C GLN A 11 -26.61 -17.07 -5.14
N GLU A 12 -27.16 -17.73 -6.19
CA GLU A 12 -26.38 -18.17 -7.37
C GLU A 12 -26.51 -17.26 -8.61
N GLN A 13 -27.13 -16.08 -8.49
CA GLN A 13 -27.27 -15.14 -9.62
C GLN A 13 -26.95 -13.69 -9.23
N GLU A 14 -25.77 -13.43 -8.65
CA GLU A 14 -25.12 -12.16 -8.96
C GLU A 14 -24.49 -12.31 -10.35
N GLU A 15 -25.14 -11.72 -11.37
CA GLU A 15 -24.54 -11.51 -12.69
C GLU A 15 -23.08 -11.11 -12.52
N THR A 16 -22.17 -11.92 -13.06
CA THR A 16 -20.74 -11.76 -12.99
C THR A 16 -20.33 -10.45 -13.67
N LYS A 17 -20.42 -9.34 -12.94
CA LYS A 17 -19.86 -8.06 -13.37
C LYS A 17 -18.41 -8.35 -13.77
N PRO A 18 -18.01 -8.06 -15.01
CA PRO A 18 -16.65 -8.33 -15.46
C PRO A 18 -15.68 -7.68 -14.48
N ARG A 19 -14.68 -8.44 -14.02
CA ARG A 19 -13.65 -7.86 -13.14
C ARG A 19 -12.86 -6.86 -13.97
N LEU A 20 -12.99 -5.59 -13.63
CA LEU A 20 -12.32 -4.52 -14.35
C LEU A 20 -11.04 -4.13 -13.63
N ILE A 21 -10.02 -3.70 -14.37
CA ILE A 21 -8.90 -2.88 -13.89
C ILE A 21 -9.00 -1.54 -14.61
N ALA A 22 -8.89 -0.44 -13.88
CA ALA A 22 -9.09 0.90 -14.44
C ALA A 22 -7.93 1.83 -14.09
N GLY A 23 -7.49 2.63 -15.06
CA GLY A 23 -6.34 3.52 -14.94
C GLY A 23 -5.16 3.07 -15.79
N ARG A 24 -4.32 4.03 -16.21
CA ARG A 24 -3.22 3.76 -17.16
C ARG A 24 -2.15 2.87 -16.54
N GLN A 25 -1.66 3.23 -15.36
CA GLN A 25 -0.58 2.50 -14.67
C GLN A 25 -1.01 1.08 -14.24
N PRO A 26 -2.18 0.88 -13.60
CA PRO A 26 -2.65 -0.47 -13.26
C PRO A 26 -2.77 -1.40 -14.48
N VAL A 27 -3.25 -0.89 -15.61
CA VAL A 27 -3.36 -1.67 -16.86
C VAL A 27 -1.99 -1.99 -17.46
N ILE A 28 -1.03 -1.07 -17.39
CA ILE A 28 0.36 -1.33 -17.82
C ILE A 28 0.98 -2.46 -16.99
N GLU A 29 0.81 -2.44 -15.67
CA GLU A 29 1.38 -3.47 -14.79
C GLU A 29 0.69 -4.82 -14.98
N ALA A 30 -0.64 -4.85 -15.10
CA ALA A 30 -1.38 -6.06 -15.47
C ALA A 30 -0.91 -6.62 -16.83
N LEU A 31 -0.63 -5.77 -17.81
CA LEU A 31 -0.07 -6.17 -19.11
C LEU A 31 1.38 -6.67 -19.01
N LYS A 32 2.15 -6.38 -17.96
CA LYS A 32 3.50 -6.94 -17.78
C LYS A 32 3.48 -8.28 -17.03
N SER A 33 2.53 -8.43 -16.10
CA SER A 33 2.38 -9.60 -15.24
C SER A 33 2.07 -10.90 -15.99
N GLN A 34 2.47 -12.03 -15.41
CA GLN A 34 2.07 -13.37 -15.84
C GLN A 34 0.84 -13.91 -15.07
N SER A 35 0.55 -13.33 -13.90
CA SER A 35 -0.51 -13.76 -12.99
C SER A 35 -1.89 -13.16 -13.33
N VAL A 36 -1.91 -12.02 -14.02
CA VAL A 36 -3.15 -11.37 -14.47
C VAL A 36 -3.37 -11.63 -15.96
N MET A 37 -4.47 -12.31 -16.29
CA MET A 37 -4.87 -12.53 -17.67
C MET A 37 -5.91 -11.47 -18.06
N ILE A 38 -5.57 -10.66 -19.06
CA ILE A 38 -6.44 -9.62 -19.60
C ILE A 38 -7.15 -10.18 -20.82
N GLU A 39 -8.48 -10.16 -20.80
CA GLU A 39 -9.32 -10.62 -21.90
C GLU A 39 -9.45 -9.55 -22.98
N LYS A 40 -9.63 -8.29 -22.57
CA LYS A 40 -9.88 -7.18 -23.48
C LYS A 40 -9.55 -5.84 -22.82
N ILE A 41 -9.12 -4.87 -23.61
CA ILE A 41 -8.90 -3.49 -23.15
C ILE A 41 -9.87 -2.55 -23.87
N TYR A 42 -10.53 -1.68 -23.12
CA TYR A 42 -11.31 -0.57 -23.64
C TYR A 42 -10.54 0.74 -23.45
N LEU A 43 -10.42 1.50 -24.54
CA LEU A 43 -9.83 2.83 -24.54
C LEU A 43 -10.91 3.87 -24.83
N LEU A 44 -10.85 5.03 -24.19
CA LEU A 44 -11.70 6.14 -24.58
C LEU A 44 -11.29 6.62 -25.98
N HIS A 45 -12.24 6.75 -26.90
CA HIS A 45 -11.98 7.19 -28.26
C HIS A 45 -11.22 8.53 -28.29
N GLY A 46 -10.18 8.60 -29.13
CA GLY A 46 -9.34 9.79 -29.27
C GLY A 46 -8.30 10.00 -28.17
N ILE A 47 -8.15 9.09 -27.21
CA ILE A 47 -7.15 9.22 -26.16
C ILE A 47 -5.71 9.05 -26.68
N ARG A 48 -4.82 9.94 -26.23
CA ARG A 48 -3.41 10.02 -26.64
C ARG A 48 -2.48 10.16 -25.43
N GLY A 49 -1.20 9.88 -25.64
CA GLY A 49 -0.13 10.06 -24.66
C GLY A 49 0.78 8.84 -24.56
N SER A 50 2.02 9.05 -24.12
CA SER A 50 3.07 8.03 -24.06
C SER A 50 2.66 6.74 -23.33
N GLN A 51 1.91 6.87 -22.23
CA GLN A 51 1.38 5.72 -21.50
C GLN A 51 0.33 4.92 -22.29
N ILE A 52 -0.50 5.59 -23.09
CA ILE A 52 -1.50 4.92 -23.95
C ILE A 52 -0.79 4.16 -25.06
N ASP A 53 0.22 4.76 -25.68
CA ASP A 53 1.00 4.10 -26.74
C ASP A 53 1.74 2.88 -26.18
N LYS A 54 2.26 2.98 -24.96
CA LYS A 54 2.83 1.85 -24.23
C LYS A 54 1.80 0.74 -23.99
N ILE A 55 0.57 1.08 -23.61
CA ILE A 55 -0.54 0.10 -23.46
C ILE A 55 -0.84 -0.58 -24.78
N ARG A 56 -1.01 0.17 -25.88
CA ARG A 56 -1.27 -0.39 -27.22
C ARG A 56 -0.16 -1.36 -27.64
N ASN A 57 1.10 -0.99 -27.43
CA ASN A 57 2.26 -1.81 -27.79
C ASN A 57 2.33 -3.09 -26.95
N LEU A 58 2.14 -2.99 -25.64
CA LEU A 58 2.12 -4.17 -24.75
C LEU A 58 0.95 -5.11 -25.07
N ALA A 59 -0.24 -4.54 -25.32
CA ALA A 59 -1.43 -5.32 -25.70
C ALA A 59 -1.19 -6.09 -27.00
N ARG A 60 -0.63 -5.45 -28.04
CA ARG A 60 -0.24 -6.11 -29.29
C ARG A 60 0.77 -7.22 -29.06
N LYS A 61 1.82 -6.96 -28.26
CA LYS A 61 2.86 -7.96 -27.95
C LYS A 61 2.29 -9.19 -27.24
N LYS A 62 1.26 -9.02 -26.40
CA LYS A 62 0.59 -10.11 -25.68
C LYS A 62 -0.61 -10.71 -26.40
N GLY A 63 -0.98 -10.21 -27.59
CA GLY A 63 -2.17 -10.67 -28.32
C GLY A 63 -3.49 -10.30 -27.63
N VAL A 64 -3.51 -9.29 -26.76
CA VAL A 64 -4.71 -8.83 -26.07
C VAL A 64 -5.47 -7.84 -26.96
N PRO A 65 -6.74 -8.10 -27.31
CA PRO A 65 -7.52 -7.16 -28.13
C PRO A 65 -7.82 -5.88 -27.36
N PHE A 66 -7.75 -4.74 -28.05
CA PHE A 66 -8.20 -3.46 -27.52
C PHE A 66 -9.20 -2.78 -28.46
N VAL A 67 -10.21 -2.12 -27.89
CA VAL A 67 -11.30 -1.46 -28.62
C VAL A 67 -11.46 -0.04 -28.12
N GLU A 68 -11.62 0.90 -29.03
CA GLU A 68 -11.97 2.28 -28.66
C GLU A 68 -13.49 2.42 -28.52
N LEU A 69 -13.93 3.01 -27.40
CA LEU A 69 -15.34 3.25 -27.12
C LEU A 69 -15.64 4.75 -27.05
N ASN A 70 -16.84 5.11 -27.46
CA ASN A 70 -17.34 6.47 -27.26
C ASN A 70 -17.55 6.78 -25.76
N LYS A 71 -17.66 8.06 -25.43
CA LYS A 71 -17.77 8.54 -24.03
C LYS A 71 -18.99 7.99 -23.28
N GLN A 72 -20.06 7.61 -23.98
CA GLN A 72 -21.27 7.07 -23.37
C GLN A 72 -21.06 5.62 -22.94
N ARG A 73 -20.72 4.72 -23.87
CA ARG A 73 -20.42 3.31 -23.59
C ARG A 73 -19.27 3.14 -22.61
N PHE A 74 -18.26 4.01 -22.70
CA PHE A 74 -17.13 3.97 -21.78
C PHE A 74 -17.52 4.30 -20.33
N ARG A 75 -18.49 5.21 -20.12
CA ARG A 75 -19.03 5.52 -18.79
C ARG A 75 -19.94 4.42 -18.26
N GLU A 76 -20.73 3.79 -19.13
CA GLU A 76 -21.58 2.63 -18.75
C GLU A 76 -20.74 1.48 -18.18
N LEU A 77 -19.53 1.27 -18.71
CA LEU A 77 -18.61 0.23 -18.22
C LEU A 77 -17.95 0.56 -16.87
N ALA A 78 -17.85 1.83 -16.49
CA ALA A 78 -17.13 2.26 -15.30
C ALA A 78 -17.68 3.58 -14.75
N SER A 79 -18.90 3.52 -14.19
CA SER A 79 -19.64 4.67 -13.66
C SER A 79 -18.90 5.36 -12.51
N ASP A 80 -18.31 4.58 -11.60
CA ASP A 80 -17.84 5.07 -10.29
C ASP A 80 -16.33 4.93 -10.10
N ILE A 81 -15.59 4.77 -11.21
CA ILE A 81 -14.18 4.37 -11.18
C ILE A 81 -13.36 5.38 -12.00
N ALA A 82 -12.36 6.01 -11.39
CA ALA A 82 -11.42 6.89 -12.10
C ALA A 82 -10.57 6.12 -13.16
N THR A 83 -11.07 6.08 -14.39
CA THR A 83 -10.49 5.24 -15.47
C THR A 83 -9.26 5.83 -16.14
N GLN A 84 -9.05 7.15 -16.08
CA GLN A 84 -8.05 7.85 -16.90
C GLN A 84 -8.15 7.50 -18.40
N GLY A 85 -9.35 7.10 -18.85
CA GLY A 85 -9.69 6.69 -20.21
C GLY A 85 -9.18 5.31 -20.64
N VAL A 86 -8.81 4.44 -19.68
CA VAL A 86 -8.41 3.06 -19.93
C VAL A 86 -9.10 2.11 -18.96
N ILE A 87 -9.70 1.04 -19.48
CA ILE A 87 -10.26 -0.08 -18.71
C ILE A 87 -9.70 -1.37 -19.31
N ALA A 88 -9.25 -2.29 -18.47
CA ALA A 88 -8.98 -3.67 -18.87
C ALA A 88 -10.01 -4.59 -18.23
N VAL A 89 -10.60 -5.49 -19.01
CA VAL A 89 -11.38 -6.63 -18.53
C VAL A 89 -10.39 -7.74 -18.25
N ILE A 90 -10.34 -8.18 -17.00
CA ILE A 90 -9.51 -9.30 -16.60
C ILE A 90 -10.37 -10.55 -16.45
N SER A 91 -9.80 -11.69 -16.81
CA SER A 91 -10.35 -12.98 -16.42
C SER A 91 -10.19 -13.15 -14.90
N GLU A 92 -10.71 -14.24 -14.36
CA GLU A 92 -10.54 -14.52 -12.94
C GLU A 92 -9.06 -14.47 -12.52
N ALA A 93 -8.77 -13.79 -11.40
CA ALA A 93 -7.41 -13.66 -10.90
C ALA A 93 -6.83 -15.06 -10.63
N LYS A 94 -5.65 -15.36 -11.18
CA LYS A 94 -4.98 -16.64 -10.90
C LYS A 94 -4.49 -16.62 -9.46
N TYR A 95 -5.10 -17.47 -8.65
CA TYR A 95 -4.57 -17.81 -7.34
C TYR A 95 -3.56 -18.95 -7.49
N ILE A 96 -2.50 -18.91 -6.70
CA ILE A 96 -1.50 -19.98 -6.63
C ILE A 96 -1.68 -20.78 -5.35
N SER A 97 -1.02 -21.93 -5.24
CA SER A 97 -1.03 -22.71 -4.01
C SER A 97 -0.08 -22.11 -2.96
N VAL A 98 -0.26 -22.50 -1.70
CA VAL A 98 0.69 -22.14 -0.62
C VAL A 98 2.07 -22.74 -0.92
N ASP A 99 2.13 -23.94 -1.50
CA ASP A 99 3.39 -24.57 -1.88
C ASP A 99 4.12 -23.80 -2.99
N ASP A 100 3.39 -23.23 -3.96
CA ASP A 100 3.98 -22.37 -4.98
C ASP A 100 4.65 -21.14 -4.35
N ILE A 101 3.99 -20.50 -3.37
CA ILE A 101 4.58 -19.38 -2.61
C ILE A 101 5.90 -19.79 -1.95
N LEU A 102 5.94 -20.98 -1.34
CA LEU A 102 7.15 -21.50 -0.70
C LEU A 102 8.24 -21.80 -1.72
N ASN A 103 7.88 -22.31 -2.90
CA ASN A 103 8.83 -22.59 -3.96
C ASN A 103 9.50 -21.31 -4.50
N VAL A 104 8.80 -20.16 -4.54
CA VAL A 104 9.41 -18.86 -4.90
C VAL A 104 10.61 -18.54 -4.00
N SER A 105 10.51 -18.76 -2.69
CA SER A 105 11.63 -18.53 -1.77
C SER A 105 12.80 -19.49 -2.00
N LYS A 106 12.52 -20.75 -2.32
CA LYS A 106 13.54 -21.76 -2.64
C LYS A 106 14.29 -21.43 -3.93
N GLU A 107 13.56 -21.07 -4.99
CA GLU A 107 14.13 -20.69 -6.29
C GLU A 107 15.06 -19.48 -6.19
N LYS A 108 14.72 -18.52 -5.31
CA LYS A 108 15.54 -17.35 -5.04
C LYS A 108 16.68 -17.61 -4.03
N ASN A 109 16.73 -18.79 -3.42
CA ASN A 109 17.62 -19.12 -2.31
C ASN A 109 17.52 -18.10 -1.15
N GLU A 110 16.29 -17.71 -0.83
CA GLU A 110 15.96 -16.72 0.20
C GLU A 110 15.19 -17.39 1.36
N LEU A 111 15.28 -16.80 2.56
CA LEU A 111 14.46 -17.24 3.69
C LEU A 111 12.99 -16.88 3.42
N PRO A 112 12.03 -17.82 3.58
CA PRO A 112 10.62 -17.55 3.42
C PRO A 112 10.18 -16.27 4.16
N PHE A 113 9.43 -15.45 3.44
CA PHE A 113 8.83 -14.23 3.96
C PHE A 113 7.45 -14.11 3.33
N ILE A 114 6.42 -14.31 4.15
CA ILE A 114 5.02 -14.45 3.71
C ILE A 114 4.19 -13.42 4.44
N LEU A 115 3.20 -12.84 3.76
CA LEU A 115 2.15 -12.04 4.37
C LEU A 115 0.86 -12.86 4.43
N ILE A 116 0.21 -12.85 5.58
CA ILE A 116 -1.06 -13.54 5.80
C ILE A 116 -2.11 -12.50 6.17
N LEU A 117 -3.20 -12.46 5.42
CA LEU A 117 -4.32 -11.53 5.61
C LEU A 117 -5.51 -12.29 6.20
N ASP A 118 -5.73 -12.11 7.50
CA ASP A 118 -6.84 -12.72 8.23
C ASP A 118 -8.08 -11.82 8.16
N GLU A 119 -8.91 -12.06 7.14
CA GLU A 119 -10.17 -11.33 6.91
C GLU A 119 -10.02 -9.81 6.70
N ILE A 120 -9.02 -9.41 5.91
CA ILE A 120 -8.93 -8.02 5.40
C ILE A 120 -10.04 -7.82 4.37
N VAL A 121 -11.04 -7.01 4.72
CA VAL A 121 -12.26 -6.83 3.91
C VAL A 121 -12.21 -5.58 3.03
N ASP A 122 -11.50 -4.53 3.46
CA ASP A 122 -11.42 -3.29 2.70
C ASP A 122 -10.46 -3.44 1.50
N PRO A 123 -10.94 -3.27 0.25
CA PRO A 123 -10.08 -3.31 -0.94
C PRO A 123 -8.95 -2.28 -0.93
N GLN A 124 -9.10 -1.16 -0.21
CA GLN A 124 -8.04 -0.16 -0.09
C GLN A 124 -6.88 -0.67 0.76
N ASN A 125 -7.17 -1.16 1.97
CA ASN A 125 -6.15 -1.77 2.84
C ASN A 125 -5.54 -3.01 2.19
N PHE A 126 -6.36 -3.87 1.57
CA PHE A 126 -5.85 -5.06 0.87
C PHE A 126 -4.85 -4.67 -0.21
N GLY A 127 -5.19 -3.73 -1.10
CA GLY A 127 -4.26 -3.31 -2.16
C GLY A 127 -3.02 -2.57 -1.62
N ALA A 128 -3.16 -1.77 -0.56
CA ALA A 128 -2.01 -1.13 0.10
C ALA A 128 -1.05 -2.15 0.74
N LEU A 129 -1.59 -3.20 1.37
CA LEU A 129 -0.82 -4.31 1.91
C LEU A 129 -0.11 -5.10 0.80
N VAL A 130 -0.82 -5.42 -0.28
CA VAL A 130 -0.25 -6.10 -1.47
C VAL A 130 0.92 -5.30 -2.05
N ARG A 131 0.76 -3.99 -2.22
CA ARG A 131 1.84 -3.12 -2.69
C ARG A 131 3.03 -3.12 -1.76
N THR A 132 2.77 -3.00 -0.47
CA THR A 132 3.83 -2.96 0.53
C THR A 132 4.58 -4.30 0.59
N ALA A 133 3.85 -5.42 0.49
CA ALA A 133 4.41 -6.76 0.45
C ALA A 133 5.35 -6.96 -0.75
N GLU A 134 4.91 -6.56 -1.95
CA GLU A 134 5.72 -6.62 -3.16
C GLU A 134 7.01 -5.80 -3.01
N CYS A 135 6.90 -4.56 -2.55
CA CYS A 135 8.06 -3.68 -2.32
C CYS A 135 8.99 -4.18 -1.20
N ALA A 136 8.45 -4.86 -0.19
CA ALA A 136 9.21 -5.43 0.93
C ALA A 136 9.89 -6.77 0.59
N GLY A 137 9.67 -7.32 -0.61
CA GLY A 137 10.23 -8.62 -1.01
C GLY A 137 9.52 -9.81 -0.38
N VAL A 138 8.22 -9.69 -0.07
CA VAL A 138 7.39 -10.83 0.33
C VAL A 138 7.26 -11.80 -0.85
N HIS A 139 7.42 -13.09 -0.59
CA HIS A 139 7.40 -14.14 -1.61
C HIS A 139 5.98 -14.49 -2.07
N GLY A 140 4.99 -14.28 -1.19
CA GLY A 140 3.59 -14.45 -1.51
C GLY A 140 2.67 -14.07 -0.36
N ILE A 141 1.40 -13.95 -0.70
CA ILE A 141 0.34 -13.53 0.21
C ILE A 141 -0.67 -14.67 0.36
N ILE A 142 -1.04 -14.99 1.59
CA ILE A 142 -2.10 -15.96 1.90
C ILE A 142 -3.31 -15.19 2.43
N THR A 143 -4.50 -15.51 1.92
CA THR A 143 -5.74 -14.92 2.41
C THR A 143 -6.85 -15.96 2.50
N THR A 144 -7.89 -15.68 3.28
CA THR A 144 -9.05 -16.57 3.43
C THR A 144 -9.90 -16.59 2.16
N LYS A 145 -10.56 -17.72 1.87
CA LYS A 145 -11.49 -17.81 0.74
C LYS A 145 -12.72 -16.90 0.93
N HIS A 146 -13.16 -16.77 2.17
CA HIS A 146 -14.33 -15.99 2.58
C HIS A 146 -13.92 -14.78 3.42
N HIS A 147 -14.82 -13.80 3.51
CA HIS A 147 -14.66 -12.60 4.34
C HIS A 147 -13.35 -11.82 4.08
N THR A 148 -12.93 -11.75 2.81
CA THR A 148 -11.80 -10.92 2.38
C THR A 148 -12.14 -10.14 1.11
N ALA A 149 -11.40 -9.06 0.87
CA ALA A 149 -11.52 -8.29 -0.35
C ALA A 149 -11.28 -9.16 -1.59
N ILE A 150 -12.15 -9.00 -2.59
CA ILE A 150 -11.96 -9.61 -3.90
C ILE A 150 -10.97 -8.77 -4.70
N ILE A 151 -10.07 -9.42 -5.43
CA ILE A 151 -9.16 -8.73 -6.36
C ILE A 151 -10.01 -8.13 -7.49
N ASN A 152 -10.12 -6.80 -7.48
CA ASN A 152 -10.90 -5.99 -8.41
C ASN A 152 -10.13 -4.72 -8.83
N SER A 153 -10.79 -3.81 -9.56
CA SER A 153 -10.21 -2.54 -10.02
C SER A 153 -9.66 -1.69 -8.88
N THR A 154 -10.35 -1.66 -7.74
CA THR A 154 -9.93 -0.93 -6.56
C THR A 154 -8.62 -1.48 -6.04
N VAL A 155 -8.52 -2.79 -5.81
CA VAL A 155 -7.27 -3.44 -5.39
C VAL A 155 -6.14 -3.22 -6.39
N ALA A 156 -6.41 -3.37 -7.70
CA ALA A 156 -5.40 -3.15 -8.73
C ALA A 156 -4.88 -1.69 -8.75
N ARG A 157 -5.77 -0.72 -8.48
CA ARG A 157 -5.40 0.69 -8.38
C ARG A 157 -4.63 0.98 -7.10
N THR A 158 -5.16 0.60 -5.94
CA THR A 158 -4.55 0.91 -4.63
C THR A 158 -3.21 0.19 -4.46
N SER A 159 -3.07 -0.99 -5.06
CA SER A 159 -1.78 -1.69 -5.15
C SER A 159 -0.81 -1.11 -6.19
N ALA A 160 -1.21 -0.10 -6.96
CA ALA A 160 -0.44 0.44 -8.08
C ALA A 160 0.03 -0.64 -9.10
N GLY A 161 -0.74 -1.73 -9.23
CA GLY A 161 -0.40 -2.87 -10.09
C GLY A 161 0.44 -3.97 -9.44
N ALA A 162 0.86 -3.82 -8.18
CA ALA A 162 1.66 -4.82 -7.47
C ALA A 162 0.96 -6.19 -7.33
N VAL A 163 -0.38 -6.22 -7.32
CA VAL A 163 -1.18 -7.45 -7.33
C VAL A 163 -0.86 -8.38 -8.50
N ALA A 164 -0.21 -7.85 -9.52
CA ALA A 164 0.19 -8.58 -10.70
C ALA A 164 1.57 -9.25 -10.55
N HIS A 165 2.38 -8.88 -9.55
CA HIS A 165 3.76 -9.32 -9.39
C HIS A 165 4.00 -10.19 -8.16
N VAL A 166 3.09 -10.18 -7.18
CA VAL A 166 3.12 -11.04 -6.00
C VAL A 166 2.04 -12.12 -6.07
N GLY A 167 2.43 -13.38 -5.84
CA GLY A 167 1.50 -14.50 -5.84
C GLY A 167 0.55 -14.46 -4.65
N ILE A 168 -0.74 -14.75 -4.88
CA ILE A 168 -1.77 -14.77 -3.83
C ILE A 168 -2.40 -16.16 -3.78
N ALA A 169 -2.41 -16.77 -2.60
CA ALA A 169 -3.08 -18.04 -2.32
C ALA A 169 -4.35 -17.81 -1.49
N LYS A 170 -5.41 -18.55 -1.82
CA LYS A 170 -6.66 -18.56 -1.06
C LYS A 170 -6.80 -19.88 -0.30
N VAL A 171 -7.04 -19.78 1.01
CA VAL A 171 -7.21 -20.95 1.88
C VAL A 171 -8.57 -20.96 2.55
N THR A 172 -9.16 -22.14 2.70
CA THR A 172 -10.46 -22.30 3.37
C THR A 172 -10.30 -22.26 4.89
N ASN A 173 -9.29 -22.95 5.42
CA ASN A 173 -9.00 -23.03 6.85
C ASN A 173 -7.64 -22.40 7.15
N LEU A 174 -7.68 -21.14 7.62
CA LEU A 174 -6.46 -20.42 7.93
C LEU A 174 -5.69 -21.05 9.09
N ALA A 175 -6.38 -21.50 10.14
CA ALA A 175 -5.73 -22.08 11.32
C ALA A 175 -4.92 -23.35 10.97
N GLN A 176 -5.48 -24.21 10.11
CA GLN A 176 -4.78 -25.38 9.59
C GLN A 176 -3.58 -24.96 8.72
N THR A 177 -3.74 -23.95 7.85
CA THR A 177 -2.63 -23.45 7.04
C THR A 177 -1.48 -22.93 7.91
N LEU A 178 -1.78 -22.29 9.05
CA LEU A 178 -0.75 -21.84 9.98
C LEU A 178 0.02 -23.02 10.61
N ASP A 179 -0.67 -24.10 10.98
CA ASP A 179 -0.01 -25.31 11.49
C ASP A 179 0.91 -25.93 10.42
N GLU A 180 0.45 -26.04 9.17
CA GLU A 180 1.24 -26.57 8.04
C GLU A 180 2.49 -25.72 7.75
N LEU A 181 2.40 -24.39 7.87
CA LEU A 181 3.56 -23.50 7.72
C LEU A 181 4.58 -23.71 8.84
N LYS A 182 4.12 -23.93 10.07
CA LYS A 182 4.98 -24.20 11.24
C LYS A 182 5.71 -25.53 11.11
N GLU A 183 5.03 -26.57 10.62
CA GLU A 183 5.66 -27.86 10.30
C GLU A 183 6.77 -27.72 9.25
N LYS A 184 6.67 -26.73 8.37
CA LYS A 184 7.69 -26.37 7.37
C LYS A 184 8.76 -25.40 7.91
N GLY A 185 8.79 -25.15 9.22
CA GLY A 185 9.80 -24.33 9.89
C GLY A 185 9.61 -22.82 9.75
N ILE A 186 8.39 -22.36 9.45
CA ILE A 186 8.07 -20.94 9.30
C ILE A 186 7.44 -20.42 10.59
N TRP A 187 8.03 -19.36 11.15
CA TRP A 187 7.53 -18.72 12.36
C TRP A 187 6.35 -17.80 12.04
N ILE A 188 5.28 -17.90 12.83
CA ILE A 188 4.06 -17.11 12.65
C ILE A 188 4.04 -15.94 13.63
N VAL A 189 4.05 -14.71 13.11
CA VAL A 189 4.02 -13.48 13.90
C VAL A 189 2.73 -12.72 13.62
N GLY A 190 1.84 -12.64 14.61
CA GLY A 190 0.57 -11.92 14.50
C GLY A 190 0.63 -10.50 15.05
N ALA A 191 0.04 -9.55 14.33
CA ALA A 191 -0.15 -8.17 14.83
C ALA A 191 -1.39 -8.09 15.73
N ASP A 192 -1.20 -7.73 17.00
CA ASP A 192 -2.28 -7.52 17.97
C ASP A 192 -1.95 -6.33 18.88
N ALA A 193 -2.85 -5.35 18.98
CA ALA A 193 -2.68 -4.18 19.84
C ALA A 193 -2.50 -4.56 21.33
N ASN A 194 -3.04 -5.71 21.75
CA ASN A 194 -2.97 -6.19 23.13
C ASN A 194 -1.75 -7.08 23.41
N ALA A 195 -0.86 -7.26 22.44
CA ALA A 195 0.34 -8.06 22.66
C ALA A 195 1.25 -7.46 23.75
N SER A 196 1.99 -8.31 24.44
CA SER A 196 3.00 -7.87 25.42
C SER A 196 4.28 -7.37 24.73
N ARG A 197 4.70 -8.03 23.66
CA ARG A 197 5.95 -7.74 22.94
C ARG A 197 5.78 -6.66 21.90
N LEU A 198 6.80 -5.83 21.74
CA LEU A 198 6.88 -4.83 20.69
C LEU A 198 7.34 -5.49 19.39
N TYR A 199 6.86 -4.97 18.26
CA TYR A 199 7.15 -5.55 16.94
C TYR A 199 8.64 -5.65 16.61
N TYR A 200 9.50 -4.81 17.20
CA TYR A 200 10.94 -4.83 16.99
C TYR A 200 11.73 -5.71 17.99
N GLU A 201 11.05 -6.45 18.87
CA GLU A 201 11.69 -7.35 19.85
C GLU A 201 11.83 -8.79 19.34
N ILE A 202 11.35 -9.08 18.14
CA ILE A 202 11.38 -10.41 17.53
C ILE A 202 12.54 -10.51 16.53
N ASP A 203 13.19 -11.68 16.46
CA ASP A 203 14.17 -11.97 15.42
C ASP A 203 13.48 -12.33 14.10
N TYR A 204 13.53 -11.42 13.13
CA TYR A 204 13.00 -11.64 11.77
C TYR A 204 14.04 -12.16 10.77
N THR A 205 15.21 -12.58 11.25
CA THR A 205 16.29 -13.12 10.42
C THR A 205 16.17 -14.62 10.15
N VAL A 206 14.97 -15.17 10.38
CA VAL A 206 14.52 -16.54 10.18
C VAL A 206 13.36 -16.59 9.17
N PRO A 207 12.95 -17.78 8.67
CA PRO A 207 11.72 -17.93 7.89
C PRO A 207 10.51 -17.45 8.68
N VAL A 208 9.71 -16.53 8.12
CA VAL A 208 8.62 -15.87 8.85
C VAL A 208 7.38 -15.62 7.99
N ALA A 209 6.22 -15.74 8.61
CA ALA A 209 4.94 -15.28 8.09
C ALA A 209 4.34 -14.23 9.03
N ILE A 210 4.02 -13.05 8.48
CA ILE A 210 3.39 -11.95 9.22
C ILE A 210 1.88 -12.02 9.04
N VAL A 211 1.12 -12.04 10.12
CA VAL A 211 -0.34 -12.09 10.09
C VAL A 211 -0.94 -10.74 10.47
N ILE A 212 -1.70 -10.16 9.53
CA ILE A 212 -2.45 -8.92 9.74
C ILE A 212 -3.95 -9.25 9.75
N GLY A 213 -4.61 -8.86 10.83
CA GLY A 213 -6.04 -9.10 11.03
C GLY A 213 -6.93 -8.00 10.49
N ASN A 214 -8.22 -8.30 10.50
CA ASN A 214 -9.30 -7.38 10.16
C ASN A 214 -9.16 -6.02 10.86
N GLU A 215 -9.52 -4.95 10.16
CA GLU A 215 -9.38 -3.56 10.61
C GLU A 215 -10.14 -3.23 11.90
N GLY A 216 -11.28 -3.89 12.14
CA GLY A 216 -12.11 -3.67 13.32
C GLY A 216 -11.91 -4.74 14.39
N ARG A 217 -11.96 -6.02 13.98
CA ARG A 217 -11.92 -7.15 14.92
C ARG A 217 -10.50 -7.61 15.27
N GLY A 218 -9.50 -7.18 14.50
CA GLY A 218 -8.15 -7.73 14.56
C GLY A 218 -8.09 -9.18 14.11
N LEU A 219 -7.10 -9.92 14.62
CA LEU A 219 -6.95 -11.35 14.35
C LEU A 219 -8.10 -12.15 14.97
N ARG A 220 -8.55 -13.21 14.29
CA ARG A 220 -9.51 -14.15 14.90
C ARG A 220 -8.88 -14.91 16.05
N PHE A 221 -9.71 -15.38 16.99
CA PHE A 221 -9.25 -16.10 18.18
C PHE A 221 -8.34 -17.30 17.84
N LEU A 222 -8.76 -18.17 16.90
CA LEU A 222 -7.94 -19.32 16.50
C LEU A 222 -6.64 -18.88 15.82
N THR A 223 -6.68 -17.85 14.97
CA THR A 223 -5.48 -17.27 14.35
C THR A 223 -4.49 -16.80 15.42
N LYS A 224 -4.97 -16.08 16.46
CA LYS A 224 -4.13 -15.63 17.58
C LYS A 224 -3.48 -16.79 18.33
N GLN A 225 -4.24 -17.85 18.62
CA GLN A 225 -3.74 -19.03 19.34
C GLN A 225 -2.67 -19.80 18.54
N LYS A 226 -2.70 -19.71 17.21
CA LYS A 226 -1.74 -20.39 16.32
C LYS A 226 -0.48 -19.59 16.04
N CYS A 227 -0.47 -18.28 16.30
CA CYS A 227 0.72 -17.45 16.19
C CYS A 227 1.77 -17.89 17.21
N ASP A 228 3.03 -18.01 16.80
CA ASP A 228 4.15 -18.25 17.72
C ASP A 228 4.46 -17.01 18.55
N PHE A 229 4.29 -15.83 17.95
CA PHE A 229 4.43 -14.55 18.62
C PHE A 229 3.27 -13.63 18.27
N LEU A 230 2.79 -12.90 19.27
CA LEU A 230 1.94 -11.73 19.06
C LEU A 230 2.79 -10.49 19.34
N VAL A 231 2.68 -9.50 18.47
CA VAL A 231 3.42 -8.23 18.59
C VAL A 231 2.50 -7.02 18.46
N LYS A 232 2.83 -5.95 19.18
CA LYS A 232 2.18 -4.65 19.06
C LYS A 232 3.13 -3.59 18.55
N ILE A 233 2.54 -2.55 17.97
CA ILE A 233 3.23 -1.30 17.67
C ILE A 233 2.98 -0.37 18.87
N PRO A 234 4.02 0.26 19.44
CA PRO A 234 3.83 1.16 20.58
C PRO A 234 2.99 2.39 20.17
N MET A 235 1.97 2.69 20.97
CA MET A 235 1.10 3.85 20.78
C MET A 235 1.34 4.86 21.91
N TYR A 236 1.65 6.10 21.55
CA TYR A 236 1.90 7.19 22.51
C TYR A 236 0.78 8.24 22.52
N GLY A 237 -0.17 8.13 21.59
CA GLY A 237 -1.30 9.05 21.46
C GLY A 237 -2.56 8.57 22.16
N LYS A 238 -3.67 9.25 21.88
CA LYS A 238 -5.00 8.91 22.40
C LYS A 238 -5.74 7.82 21.59
N VAL A 239 -5.21 7.47 20.42
CA VAL A 239 -5.80 6.46 19.53
C VAL A 239 -5.16 5.11 19.85
N GLU A 240 -5.98 4.06 19.86
CA GLU A 240 -5.59 2.73 20.35
C GLU A 240 -4.91 1.86 19.29
N SER A 241 -5.02 2.22 18.01
CA SER A 241 -4.45 1.43 16.92
C SER A 241 -4.12 2.25 15.66
N LEU A 242 -3.31 1.65 14.80
CA LEU A 242 -3.05 2.14 13.45
C LEU A 242 -3.97 1.44 12.45
N ASN A 243 -4.16 2.05 11.28
CA ASN A 243 -4.76 1.37 10.14
C ASN A 243 -3.99 0.08 9.81
N ALA A 244 -4.70 -1.00 9.45
CA ALA A 244 -4.11 -2.33 9.21
C ALA A 244 -3.00 -2.31 8.14
N SER A 245 -3.15 -1.51 7.08
CA SER A 245 -2.12 -1.39 6.04
C SER A 245 -0.85 -0.69 6.55
N VAL A 246 -0.99 0.30 7.43
CA VAL A 246 0.14 0.99 8.07
C VAL A 246 0.84 0.07 9.06
N ALA A 247 0.08 -0.64 9.89
CA ALA A 247 0.63 -1.61 10.83
C ALA A 247 1.38 -2.73 10.10
N GLY A 248 0.78 -3.30 9.05
CA GLY A 248 1.43 -4.29 8.21
C GLY A 248 2.70 -3.77 7.54
N ALA A 249 2.71 -2.51 7.09
CA ALA A 249 3.90 -1.90 6.51
C ALA A 249 5.05 -1.78 7.50
N LEU A 250 4.78 -1.30 8.72
CA LEU A 250 5.80 -1.17 9.76
C LEU A 250 6.43 -2.52 10.12
N ILE A 251 5.59 -3.54 10.29
CA ILE A 251 6.07 -4.88 10.67
C ILE A 251 6.84 -5.52 9.50
N MET A 252 6.34 -5.42 8.26
CA MET A 252 7.06 -5.96 7.09
C MET A 252 8.41 -5.27 6.88
N TYR A 253 8.49 -3.95 7.06
CA TYR A 253 9.77 -3.25 6.92
C TYR A 253 10.73 -3.47 8.08
N GLU A 254 10.26 -3.92 9.25
CA GLU A 254 11.15 -4.41 10.30
C GLU A 254 11.80 -5.74 9.90
N VAL A 255 11.08 -6.63 9.19
CA VAL A 255 11.68 -7.84 8.59
C VAL A 255 12.78 -7.45 7.61
N VAL A 256 12.49 -6.49 6.71
CA VAL A 256 13.47 -5.96 5.75
C VAL A 256 14.70 -5.40 6.48
N ARG A 257 14.48 -4.52 7.47
CA ARG A 257 15.54 -3.90 8.26
C ARG A 257 16.42 -4.94 8.97
N ALA A 258 15.81 -5.90 9.67
CA ALA A 258 16.53 -6.95 10.38
C ALA A 258 17.40 -7.79 9.44
N ARG A 259 16.86 -8.19 8.29
CA ARG A 259 17.59 -8.98 7.28
C ARG A 259 18.73 -8.19 6.63
N GLU A 260 18.51 -6.91 6.32
CA GLU A 260 19.56 -6.04 5.78
C GLU A 260 20.68 -5.78 6.79
N LEU A 261 20.37 -5.58 8.07
CA LEU A 261 21.38 -5.44 9.12
C LEU A 261 22.20 -6.73 9.30
N LYS A 262 21.58 -7.92 9.22
CA LYS A 262 22.30 -9.19 9.26
C LYS A 262 23.26 -9.33 8.08
N LYS A 263 22.82 -9.01 6.86
CA LYS A 263 23.70 -9.00 5.67
C LYS A 263 24.88 -8.05 5.86
N LYS A 264 24.65 -6.83 6.36
CA LYS A 264 25.73 -5.85 6.62
C LYS A 264 26.72 -6.32 7.67
N LYS A 265 26.26 -6.96 8.76
CA LYS A 265 27.15 -7.57 9.77
C LYS A 265 27.98 -8.72 9.21
N ILE A 266 27.41 -9.52 8.29
CA ILE A 266 28.16 -10.57 7.59
C ILE A 266 29.24 -9.97 6.69
N VAL A 267 28.91 -8.88 5.98
CA VAL A 267 29.85 -8.19 5.08
C VAL A 267 30.89 -7.36 5.85
N ASN A 268 30.54 -6.84 7.02
CA ASN A 268 31.43 -6.10 7.91
C ASN A 268 31.17 -6.49 9.39
N PRO A 269 32.02 -7.32 10.00
CA PRO A 269 31.84 -7.81 11.36
C PRO A 269 31.93 -6.72 12.44
N TYR A 270 32.36 -5.50 12.09
CA TYR A 270 32.48 -4.37 13.02
C TYR A 270 31.27 -3.43 13.03
N LEU A 271 30.28 -3.62 12.15
CA LEU A 271 29.03 -2.85 12.20
C LEU A 271 28.18 -3.27 13.42
N THR A 272 28.44 -2.66 14.58
CA THR A 272 27.52 -2.74 15.71
C THR A 272 26.39 -1.74 15.51
N VAL A 273 25.16 -2.12 15.85
CA VAL A 273 23.93 -1.32 15.65
C VAL A 273 23.94 -0.02 16.50
N ASN A 274 24.99 0.18 17.30
CA ASN A 274 25.23 1.29 18.21
C ASN A 274 26.57 1.99 17.94
N GLU A 275 27.20 1.85 16.77
CA GLU A 275 28.13 2.92 16.39
C GLU A 275 27.31 4.21 16.34
N PRO A 276 27.62 5.21 17.19
CA PRO A 276 27.16 6.55 16.89
C PRO A 276 27.59 6.80 15.45
N LEU A 277 26.78 7.51 14.68
CA LEU A 277 27.34 8.23 13.55
C LEU A 277 28.49 9.07 14.13
N LEU A 278 29.71 8.53 14.16
CA LEU A 278 30.93 9.28 14.05
C LEU A 278 30.83 9.87 12.65
N MET A 279 29.99 10.90 12.58
CA MET A 279 30.13 11.96 11.63
C MET A 279 31.60 12.29 11.70
N SER A 280 32.34 11.92 10.65
CA SER A 280 33.44 12.75 10.21
C SER A 280 32.92 14.18 10.33
N SER A 281 33.57 14.99 11.15
CA SER A 281 33.18 16.31 11.61
C SER A 281 32.82 17.28 10.47
N SER A 282 31.67 17.07 9.84
CA SER A 282 30.96 18.01 9.01
C SER A 282 29.65 18.26 9.74
N THR A 283 29.73 19.23 10.65
CA THR A 283 28.64 19.93 11.31
C THR A 283 27.28 19.69 10.66
N PHE A 284 26.38 19.01 11.38
CA PHE A 284 24.95 19.30 11.27
C PHE A 284 24.81 20.77 11.65
N THR A 285 24.93 21.67 10.69
CA THR A 285 24.59 23.08 10.90
C THR A 285 23.13 23.11 11.29
N GLN A 286 22.85 23.47 12.53
CA GLN A 286 21.52 23.91 12.91
C GLN A 286 21.06 24.95 11.88
N PRO A 287 19.79 24.92 11.43
CA PRO A 287 19.28 26.01 10.63
C PRO A 287 19.50 27.30 11.42
N SER A 288 20.32 28.19 10.86
CA SER A 288 20.66 29.48 11.45
C SER A 288 19.37 30.16 11.93
N GLU A 289 19.37 30.64 13.17
CA GLU A 289 18.31 31.50 13.69
C GLU A 289 17.94 32.57 12.66
N PRO A 290 16.65 32.92 12.50
CA PRO A 290 16.28 34.01 11.61
C PRO A 290 16.99 35.27 12.11
N LEU A 291 17.76 35.91 11.22
CA LEU A 291 18.44 37.17 11.52
C LEU A 291 17.43 38.14 12.15
N ALA A 292 17.75 38.60 13.36
CA ALA A 292 17.08 39.75 13.93
C ALA A 292 17.16 40.92 12.92
N PRO A 293 16.07 41.69 12.72
CA PRO A 293 16.11 42.83 11.83
C PRO A 293 17.19 43.81 12.31
N GLN A 294 18.14 44.12 11.43
CA GLN A 294 19.16 45.13 11.67
C GLN A 294 18.47 46.49 11.86
N PRO A 295 18.94 47.34 12.80
CA PRO A 295 18.37 48.66 12.99
C PRO A 295 18.62 49.51 11.75
N GLU A 296 17.55 50.07 11.17
CA GLU A 296 17.64 51.07 10.12
C GLU A 296 18.49 52.25 10.62
N THR A 297 19.66 52.43 10.03
CA THR A 297 20.44 53.66 10.17
C THR A 297 19.67 54.78 9.50
N ASN A 298 19.02 55.61 10.32
CA ASN A 298 18.51 56.93 9.93
C ASN A 298 19.68 57.78 9.40
N GLN A 299 19.82 57.84 8.09
CA GLN A 299 20.47 58.93 7.38
C GLN A 299 19.51 59.38 6.30
N ASP A 300 18.63 60.30 6.66
CA ASP A 300 18.02 61.30 5.78
C ASP A 300 17.32 62.33 6.69
N VAL A 301 18.16 63.08 7.42
CA VAL A 301 17.79 64.40 7.92
C VAL A 301 18.60 65.40 7.10
N GLU A 302 18.07 65.77 5.94
CA GLU A 302 18.14 67.12 5.40
C GLU A 302 17.35 67.17 4.10
N GLN A 303 16.63 68.27 3.91
CA GLN A 303 15.73 68.56 2.77
C GLN A 303 14.30 68.06 2.95
N THR A 304 13.52 68.76 3.78
CA THR A 304 12.20 69.32 3.42
C THR A 304 11.60 70.15 4.57
N GLU A 305 12.32 71.20 5.02
CA GLU A 305 11.71 72.24 5.88
C GLU A 305 10.88 73.28 5.10
N ASP A 306 10.81 73.21 3.76
CA ASP A 306 10.23 74.32 2.98
C ASP A 306 8.76 74.15 2.49
N ARG A 307 7.97 73.26 3.10
CA ARG A 307 6.55 73.10 2.69
C ARG A 307 5.48 73.10 3.78
N LYS A 308 5.81 73.43 5.04
CA LYS A 308 4.80 73.55 6.12
C LYS A 308 4.29 74.96 6.42
N GLU A 309 4.74 75.98 5.69
CA GLU A 309 4.25 77.36 5.92
C GLU A 309 3.16 77.87 4.95
N LYS A 310 2.68 77.04 4.02
CA LYS A 310 1.62 77.46 3.08
C LYS A 310 0.47 76.45 2.97
N SER A 311 -0.21 76.14 4.08
CA SER A 311 -1.64 75.76 3.99
C SER A 311 -2.45 75.91 5.28
N LYS A 312 -1.83 76.21 6.44
CA LYS A 312 -2.55 76.69 7.64
C LYS A 312 -2.94 78.17 7.53
N LYS A 313 -3.73 78.50 6.51
CA LYS A 313 -4.51 79.73 6.40
C LYS A 313 -5.63 79.54 5.39
N LYS A 314 -6.62 78.72 5.77
CA LYS A 314 -8.03 78.82 5.36
C LYS A 314 -8.87 77.94 6.29
N THR A 315 -9.17 78.46 7.48
CA THR A 315 -10.54 78.89 7.86
C THR A 315 -11.58 77.78 7.83
N THR A 316 -11.80 77.19 9.00
CA THR A 316 -13.08 77.20 9.72
C THR A 316 -14.25 77.96 9.04
N LYS A 317 -15.33 77.22 8.73
CA LYS A 317 -16.76 77.57 8.61
C LYS A 317 -17.39 76.45 7.75
N SER A 318 -18.53 75.84 8.02
CA SER A 318 -19.55 76.00 9.06
C SER A 318 -20.42 74.73 9.03
N LYS A 319 -20.88 74.33 10.22
CA LYS A 319 -22.11 73.56 10.44
C LYS A 319 -23.28 74.07 9.57
N LYS A 320 -23.97 73.16 8.87
CA LYS A 320 -25.42 72.90 8.96
C LYS A 320 -25.77 71.65 8.15
#